data_AF-A0A959ZCU8-F1
#
_entry.id   AF-A0A959ZCU8-F1
#
_cell.length_a   1.000
_cell.length_b   1.000
_cell.length_c   1.000
_cell.angle_alpha   90.00
_cell.angle_beta   90.00
_cell.angle_gamma   90.00
#
_symmetry.space_group_name_H-M   'P 1'
#
loop_
_entity.id
_entity.type
_entity.pdbx_description
1 polymer ?
#
loop_
_entity_poly.entity_id
_entity_poly.type
_entity_poly.pdbx_seq_one_letter_code
_entity_poly.pdbx_strand_id
1 'polypeptide(L)' 'MDLGGPPAPRGSTISVYLADGKPGGIRVVEKDNWSGIGVDCARVDLGRARQREELQGSGIYLLVGNEGDP' A
#
# COMPACT_ATOMS: atom_id res chain seq x y z
N MET A 1 -26.83 26.19 -6.06
CA MET A 1 -25.52 25.63 -6.46
C MET A 1 -24.77 25.43 -5.16
N ASP A 2 -24.89 24.24 -4.59
CA ASP A 2 -24.23 23.89 -3.33
C ASP A 2 -22.80 23.45 -3.66
N LEU A 3 -21.81 24.24 -3.25
CA LEU A 3 -20.40 23.84 -3.29
C LEU A 3 -20.15 22.99 -2.04
N GLY A 4 -20.79 21.82 -2.02
CA GLY A 4 -20.84 20.91 -0.90
C GLY A 4 -19.46 20.55 -0.38
N GLY A 5 -19.35 20.42 0.94
CA GLY A 5 -18.12 20.09 1.66
C GLY A 5 -17.44 18.78 1.20
N PRO A 6 -16.31 18.41 1.82
CA PRO A 6 -15.54 17.25 1.40
C PRO A 6 -16.43 16.01 1.35
N PRO A 7 -16.29 15.17 0.30
CA PRO A 7 -17.12 13.98 0.16
C PRO A 7 -16.98 13.10 1.41
N ALA A 8 -18.10 12.57 1.90
CA ALA A 8 -18.10 11.65 3.02
C ALA A 8 -17.20 10.43 2.71
N PRO A 9 -16.45 9.89 3.69
CA PRO A 9 -15.62 8.71 3.48
C PRO A 9 -16.45 7.54 2.94
N ARG A 10 -15.99 6.94 1.85
CA ARG A 10 -16.60 5.74 1.26
C ARG A 10 -15.86 4.50 1.73
N GLY A 11 -16.60 3.42 1.99
CA GLY A 11 -16.00 2.11 2.22
C GLY A 11 -15.24 1.62 1.00
N SER A 12 -14.20 0.82 1.22
CA SER A 12 -13.43 0.15 0.16
C SER A 12 -12.99 -1.22 0.61
N THR A 13 -12.98 -2.19 -0.30
CA THR A 13 -12.33 -3.48 -0.06
C THR A 13 -10.83 -3.33 -0.28
N ILE A 14 -10.07 -4.03 0.56
CA ILE A 14 -8.63 -4.19 0.43
C ILE A 14 -8.35 -5.69 0.39
N SER A 15 -7.66 -6.13 -0.64
CA SER A 15 -7.18 -7.50 -0.77
C SER A 15 -5.71 -7.54 -0.39
N VAL A 16 -5.36 -8.41 0.55
CA VAL A 16 -3.97 -8.59 1.01
C VAL A 16 -3.49 -9.97 0.65
N TYR A 17 -2.47 -10.02 -0.21
CA TYR A 17 -1.80 -11.26 -0.58
C TYR A 17 -0.50 -11.40 0.22
N LEU A 18 -0.37 -12.51 0.95
CA LEU A 18 0.81 -12.83 1.75
C LEU A 18 1.86 -13.50 0.86
N ALA A 19 2.77 -12.71 0.28
CA ALA A 19 3.74 -13.23 -0.68
C ALA A 19 4.70 -14.28 -0.10
N ASP A 20 4.99 -14.18 1.21
CA ASP A 20 5.80 -15.16 1.94
C ASP A 20 4.94 -16.19 2.71
N GLY A 21 3.61 -16.19 2.55
CA GLY A 21 2.68 -17.05 3.29
C GLY A 21 2.54 -16.74 4.79
N LYS A 22 3.20 -15.68 5.28
CA LYS A 22 3.19 -15.23 6.68
C LYS A 22 2.72 -13.79 6.80
N PRO A 23 1.93 -13.43 7.82
CA PRO A 23 1.46 -12.05 8.01
C PRO A 23 2.58 -11.02 8.19
N GLY A 24 3.72 -11.42 8.78
CA GLY A 24 4.86 -10.53 9.01
C GLY A 24 5.86 -10.43 7.84
N GLY A 25 5.57 -11.06 6.71
CA GLY A 25 6.43 -11.01 5.52
C GLY A 25 6.06 -9.89 4.56
N ILE A 26 6.54 -10.02 3.32
CA ILE A 26 6.12 -9.14 2.23
C ILE A 26 4.65 -9.40 1.92
N ARG A 27 3.90 -8.31 1.84
CA ARG A 27 2.47 -8.29 1.56
C ARG A 27 2.22 -7.42 0.33
N VAL A 28 1.42 -7.94 -0.57
CA VAL A 28 0.93 -7.21 -1.73
C VAL A 28 -0.50 -6.78 -1.43
N VAL A 29 -0.79 -5.51 -1.64
CA VAL A 29 -2.04 -4.87 -1.24
C VAL A 29 -2.70 -4.28 -2.47
N GLU A 30 -3.91 -4.70 -2.74
CA GLU A 30 -4.77 -4.10 -3.76
C GLU A 30 -5.97 -3.44 -3.09
N LYS A 31 -6.41 -2.32 -3.67
CA LYS A 31 -7.60 -1.61 -3.22
C LYS A 31 -8.60 -1.53 -4.36
N ASP A 32 -9.85 -1.83 -4.09
CA ASP A 32 -10.91 -1.73 -5.10
C ASP A 32 -10.97 -0.33 -5.72
N ASN A 33 -11.16 -0.31 -7.05
CA ASN A 33 -11.23 0.88 -7.88
C ASN A 33 -9.96 1.76 -7.83
N TRP A 34 -8.80 1.16 -7.54
CA TRP A 34 -7.49 1.78 -7.68
C TRP A 34 -6.62 0.93 -8.61
N SER A 35 -6.00 1.55 -9.61
CA SER A 35 -5.15 0.86 -10.58
C SER A 35 -3.72 0.61 -10.10
N GLY A 36 -3.36 1.12 -8.92
CA GLY A 36 -2.05 0.90 -8.34
C GLY A 36 -1.97 -0.38 -7.52
N ILE A 37 -0.74 -0.76 -7.19
CA ILE A 37 -0.42 -1.89 -6.33
C ILE A 37 0.39 -1.39 -5.14
N GLY A 38 0.04 -1.86 -3.95
CA GLY A 38 0.77 -1.59 -2.72
C GLY A 38 1.69 -2.75 -2.37
N VAL A 39 2.88 -2.45 -1.86
CA VAL A 39 3.77 -3.46 -1.26
C VAL A 39 4.11 -3.00 0.15
N ASP A 40 3.70 -3.79 1.14
CA ASP A 40 3.99 -3.56 2.56
C ASP A 40 5.00 -4.60 3.06
N CYS A 41 6.06 -4.14 3.71
CA CYS A 41 7.12 -4.98 4.24
C CYS A 41 7.85 -4.29 5.40
N ALA A 42 8.48 -5.09 6.26
CA ALA A 42 9.40 -4.55 7.25
C ALA A 42 10.62 -3.91 6.56
N ARG A 43 11.22 -2.89 7.18
CA ARG A 43 12.41 -2.22 6.64
C ARG A 43 13.55 -3.19 6.31
N VAL A 44 13.72 -4.24 7.12
CA VAL A 44 14.74 -5.29 6.90
C VAL A 44 14.50 -6.10 5.62
N ASP A 45 13.25 -6.21 5.19
CA ASP A 45 12.84 -6.96 3.99
C ASP A 45 12.83 -6.08 2.73
N LEU A 46 13.07 -4.77 2.84
CA LEU A 46 13.03 -3.84 1.70
C LEU A 46 13.95 -4.27 0.55
N GLY A 47 15.14 -4.81 0.87
CA GLY A 47 16.08 -5.30 -0.14
C GLY A 47 15.51 -6.47 -0.96
N ARG A 48 14.73 -7.35 -0.33
CA ARG A 48 14.00 -8.43 -1.02
C ARG A 48 12.77 -7.90 -1.75
N ALA A 49 12.00 -7.02 -1.12
CA ALA A 49 10.80 -6.45 -1.72
C ALA A 49 11.11 -5.75 -3.05
N ARG A 50 12.21 -4.99 -3.12
CA ARG A 50 12.67 -4.30 -4.34
C ARG A 50 12.98 -5.21 -5.54
N GLN A 51 13.16 -6.51 -5.32
CA GLN A 51 13.44 -7.47 -6.40
C GLN A 51 12.15 -8.03 -7.01
N ARG A 52 10.98 -7.73 -6.42
CA ARG A 52 9.71 -8.22 -6.93
C ARG A 52 9.21 -7.42 -8.12
N GLU A 53 8.38 -8.06 -8.93
CA GLU A 53 7.81 -7.49 -10.14
C GLU A 53 6.91 -6.27 -9.87
N GLU A 54 6.19 -6.26 -8.75
CA GLU A 54 5.28 -5.15 -8.40
C GLU A 54 6.02 -3.82 -8.21
N LEU A 55 7.33 -3.87 -7.87
CA LEU A 55 8.19 -2.69 -7.70
C LEU A 55 9.07 -2.38 -8.92
N GLN A 56 8.92 -3.11 -10.04
CA GLN A 56 9.64 -2.79 -11.29
C GLN A 56 8.90 -1.73 -12.14
N GLY A 57 7.68 -1.35 -11.76
CA GLY A 57 6.90 -0.32 -12.45
C GLY A 57 7.42 1.10 -12.22
N SER A 58 7.08 2.03 -13.12
CA SER A 58 7.36 3.46 -12.93
C SER A 58 6.43 4.10 -11.91
N GLY A 59 6.91 5.10 -11.16
CA GLY A 59 6.07 5.92 -10.27
C GLY A 59 5.82 5.32 -8.88
N ILE A 60 6.89 4.85 -8.22
CA ILE A 60 6.82 4.28 -6.87
C ILE A 60 6.61 5.39 -5.83
N TYR A 61 5.58 5.25 -5.01
CA TYR A 61 5.34 6.11 -3.84
C TYR A 61 5.73 5.35 -2.58
N LEU A 62 6.64 5.92 -1.78
CA LEU A 62 7.05 5.33 -0.51
C LEU A 62 6.31 6.04 0.61
N LEU A 63 5.42 5.30 1.29
CA LEU A 63 4.87 5.73 2.56
C LEU A 63 5.86 5.35 3.66
N VAL A 64 6.65 6.32 4.09
CA VAL A 64 7.42 6.20 5.34
C VAL A 64 6.50 6.56 6.49
N GLY A 65 6.50 5.75 7.56
CA GLY A 65 5.70 6.05 8.74
C GLY A 65 6.00 7.46 9.25
N ASN A 66 4.98 8.14 9.81
CA ASN A 66 5.20 9.41 10.47
C ASN A 66 5.99 9.14 11.76
N GLU A 67 7.25 9.53 11.80
CA GLU A 67 8.00 9.62 13.05
C GLU A 67 7.59 10.95 13.70
N GLY A 68 6.39 10.99 14.27
CA GLY A 68 5.83 12.21 14.84
C GLY A 68 4.32 12.19 14.97
N ASP A 69 3.82 11.50 16.00
CA ASP A 69 2.92 12.09 17.00
C ASP A 69 3.08 11.27 18.30
N PRO A 70 3.36 11.89 19.47
CA PRO A 70 3.44 11.21 20.77
C PRO A 70 2.09 10.65 21.27
#